data_AF-A0A7R9M0M2-F1
#
_entry.id   AF-A0A7R9M0M2-F1
#
_cell.length_a   1.000
_cell.length_b   1.000
_cell.length_c   1.000
_cell.angle_alpha   90.00
_cell.angle_beta   90.00
_cell.angle_gamma   90.00
#
_symmetry.space_group_name_H-M   'P 1'
#
loop_
_entity.id
_entity.type
_entity.pdbx_description
1 polymer ?
#
loop_
_entity_poly.entity_id
_entity_poly.type
_entity_poly.pdbx_seq_one_letter_code
_entity_poly.pdbx_strand_id
1 'polypeptide(L)'
;MLLQKFIDVMNEYNRIQLEYREKCKDRITRQLLITGRQTNNEEVEEMLESGNPTIFTQGIITDTQQAKQSLADIQARHADIIKLENSIREMHDMFIDMTILIENQGETINRI
;
A
#
# COMPACT_ATOMS: atom_id res chain seq x y z
N MET A 1 -15.00 21.89 14.53
CA MET A 1 -15.84 21.28 13.48
C MET A 1 -15.09 20.98 12.17
N LEU A 2 -14.22 21.86 11.66
CA LEU A 2 -13.46 21.60 10.43
C LEU A 2 -12.42 20.47 10.61
N LEU A 3 -11.71 20.47 11.74
CA LEU A 3 -10.74 19.44 12.13
C LEU A 3 -11.35 18.03 12.14
N GLN A 4 -12.50 17.86 12.80
CA GLN A 4 -13.17 16.55 12.86
C GLN A 4 -13.52 16.03 11.47
N LYS A 5 -14.06 16.88 10.59
CA LYS A 5 -14.38 16.50 9.21
C LYS A 5 -13.13 16.11 8.41
N PHE A 6 -12.01 16.79 8.64
CA PHE A 6 -10.73 16.41 8.01
C PHE A 6 -10.29 15.02 8.46
N ILE A 7 -10.28 14.76 9.77
CA ILE A 7 -9.95 13.44 10.34
C ILE A 7 -10.85 12.35 9.76
N ASP A 8 -12.16 12.59 9.70
CA ASP A 8 -13.13 11.62 9.18
C ASP A 8 -12.85 11.27 7.69
N VAL A 9 -12.57 12.27 6.86
CA VAL A 9 -12.25 12.06 5.43
C VAL A 9 -10.92 11.31 5.26
N MET A 10 -9.91 11.64 6.07
CA MET A 10 -8.60 11.00 6.00
C MET A 10 -8.66 9.54 6.46
N ASN A 11 -9.43 9.24 7.51
CA ASN A 11 -9.68 7.87 7.95
C ASN A 11 -10.41 7.05 6.88
N GLU A 12 -11.42 7.63 6.23
CA GLU A 12 -12.13 6.95 5.14
C GLU A 12 -11.21 6.70 3.93
N TYR A 13 -10.36 7.67 3.59
CA TYR A 13 -9.38 7.51 2.52
C TYR A 13 -8.36 6.41 2.86
N ASN A 14 -7.84 6.37 4.08
CA ASN A 14 -6.93 5.31 4.54
C ASN A 14 -7.61 3.92 4.44
N ARG A 15 -8.87 3.82 4.87
CA ARG A 15 -9.66 2.58 4.76
C ARG A 15 -9.77 2.10 3.31
N ILE A 16 -10.11 3.00 2.38
CA ILE A 16 -10.19 2.69 0.95
C ILE A 16 -8.82 2.25 0.40
N GLN A 17 -7.75 2.90 0.85
CA GLN A 17 -6.40 2.54 0.45
C GLN A 17 -6.02 1.13 0.91
N LEU A 18 -6.27 0.78 2.17
CA LEU A 18 -6.03 -0.56 2.69
C LEU A 18 -6.83 -1.63 1.93
N GLU A 19 -8.10 -1.37 1.63
CA GLU A 19 -8.90 -2.28 0.79
C GLU A 19 -8.31 -2.47 -0.62
N TYR A 20 -7.76 -1.40 -1.21
CA TYR A 20 -7.11 -1.47 -2.50
C TYR A 20 -5.79 -2.25 -2.46
N ARG A 21 -5.02 -2.12 -1.37
CA ARG A 21 -3.80 -2.91 -1.11
C ARG A 21 -4.12 -4.40 -1.12
N GLU A 22 -5.13 -4.80 -0.35
CA GLU A 22 -5.55 -6.20 -0.26
C GLU A 22 -5.99 -6.75 -1.63
N LYS A 23 -6.74 -5.96 -2.40
CA LYS A 23 -7.11 -6.33 -3.78
C LYS A 23 -5.90 -6.52 -4.69
N CYS A 24 -4.86 -5.70 -4.54
CA CYS A 24 -3.62 -5.83 -5.31
C CYS A 24 -2.86 -7.10 -4.91
N LYS A 25 -2.71 -7.36 -3.60
CA LYS A 25 -2.10 -8.57 -3.05
C LYS A 25 -2.78 -9.83 -3.57
N ASP A 26 -4.11 -9.90 -3.44
CA ASP A 26 -4.95 -10.97 -3.99
C ASP A 26 -4.68 -11.25 -5.48
N ARG A 27 -4.49 -10.18 -6.25
CA ARG A 27 -4.24 -10.26 -7.69
C ARG A 27 -2.84 -10.80 -7.98
N ILE A 28 -1.84 -10.38 -7.21
CA ILE A 28 -0.47 -10.91 -7.29
C ILE A 28 -0.46 -12.40 -6.97
N THR A 29 -1.11 -12.82 -5.88
CA THR A 29 -1.24 -14.23 -5.50
C THR A 29 -1.83 -15.06 -6.64
N ARG A 30 -2.93 -14.60 -7.26
CA ARG A 30 -3.54 -15.30 -8.41
C ARG A 30 -2.62 -15.37 -9.63
N GLN A 31 -1.90 -14.29 -9.95
CA GLN A 31 -0.98 -14.28 -11.09
C GLN A 31 0.23 -15.20 -10.88
N LEU A 32 0.76 -15.29 -9.65
CA LEU A 32 1.82 -16.23 -9.31
C LEU A 32 1.36 -17.69 -9.49
N LEU A 33 0.14 -18.01 -9.08
CA LEU A 33 -0.46 -19.34 -9.30
C LEU A 33 -0.57 -19.68 -10.79
N ILE A 34 -0.95 -18.73 -11.64
CA ILE A 34 -1.02 -18.91 -13.10
C ILE A 34 0.36 -19.21 -13.70
N THR A 35 1.42 -18.59 -13.16
CA THR A 35 2.81 -18.85 -13.59
C THR A 35 3.37 -20.17 -13.07
N GLY A 36 2.60 -20.94 -12.30
CA GLY A 36 3.01 -22.22 -11.73
C GLY A 36 3.72 -22.12 -10.39
N ARG A 37 3.87 -20.91 -9.83
CA ARG A 37 4.42 -20.68 -8.49
C ARG A 37 3.30 -20.72 -7.47
N GLN A 38 3.25 -21.79 -6.68
CA GLN A 38 2.38 -21.88 -5.52
C GLN A 38 2.92 -20.93 -4.45
N THR A 39 2.10 -19.97 -4.04
CA THR A 39 2.42 -19.01 -3.00
C THR A 39 1.18 -18.73 -2.15
N ASN A 40 1.35 -18.68 -0.84
CA ASN A 40 0.28 -18.29 0.10
C ASN A 40 0.31 -16.75 0.35
N ASN A 41 -0.66 -16.26 1.13
CA ASN A 41 -0.79 -14.82 1.38
C ASN A 41 0.35 -14.26 2.25
N GLU A 42 0.90 -15.07 3.14
CA GLU A 42 2.03 -14.72 4.01
C GLU A 42 3.31 -14.57 3.17
N GLU A 43 3.60 -15.51 2.28
CA GLU A 43 4.74 -15.47 1.37
C GLU A 43 4.66 -14.28 0.41
N VAL A 44 3.46 -13.96 -0.11
CA VAL A 44 3.30 -12.74 -0.93
C VAL A 44 3.55 -11.48 -0.11
N GLU A 45 3.18 -11.45 1.17
CA GLU A 45 3.49 -10.32 2.06
C GLU A 45 5.01 -10.15 2.22
N GLU A 46 5.73 -11.23 2.54
CA GLU A 46 7.20 -11.20 2.65
C GLU A 46 7.87 -10.73 1.35
N MET A 47 7.31 -11.13 0.20
CA MET A 47 7.79 -10.69 -1.10
C MET A 47 7.59 -9.18 -1.32
N LEU A 48 6.45 -8.63 -0.89
CA LEU A 48 6.18 -7.19 -0.94
C LEU A 48 7.12 -6.42 0.00
N GLU A 49 7.29 -6.90 1.23
CA GLU A 49 8.14 -6.27 2.25
C GLU A 49 9.64 -6.31 1.89
N SER A 50 10.07 -7.29 1.09
CA SER A 50 11.46 -7.41 0.65
C SER A 50 11.96 -6.18 -0.13
N GLY A 51 11.05 -5.39 -0.70
CA GLY A 51 11.37 -4.24 -1.55
C GLY A 51 12.11 -4.60 -2.84
N ASN A 52 12.27 -5.88 -3.16
CA ASN A 52 13.01 -6.35 -4.32
C ASN A 52 12.04 -6.86 -5.41
N PRO A 53 11.81 -6.11 -6.50
CA PRO A 53 10.90 -6.51 -7.58
C PRO A 53 11.29 -7.83 -8.26
N THR A 54 12.57 -8.22 -8.22
CA THR A 54 13.04 -9.45 -8.88
C THR A 54 12.55 -10.71 -8.16
N ILE A 55 12.10 -10.60 -6.91
CA ILE A 55 11.59 -11.73 -6.13
C ILE A 55 10.36 -12.38 -6.80
N PHE A 56 9.57 -11.57 -7.51
CA PHE A 56 8.41 -12.02 -8.28
C PHE A 56 8.77 -12.76 -9.55
N THR A 57 9.95 -12.52 -10.12
CA THR A 57 10.43 -13.18 -11.34
C THR A 57 11.24 -14.45 -11.07
N GLN A 58 11.67 -14.65 -9.82
CA GLN A 58 12.51 -15.78 -9.44
C GLN A 58 11.74 -17.11 -9.58
N GLY A 59 12.29 -18.04 -10.34
CA GLY A 59 11.74 -19.40 -10.51
C GLY A 59 10.57 -19.51 -11.50
N ILE A 60 10.21 -18.45 -12.21
CA ILE A 60 9.17 -18.49 -13.24
C ILE A 60 9.80 -18.68 -14.61
N ILE A 61 9.36 -19.72 -15.33
CA ILE A 61 9.74 -19.96 -16.72
C ILE A 61 8.92 -19.00 -17.60
N THR A 62 9.60 -18.04 -18.24
CA THR A 62 8.96 -16.97 -19.03
C THR A 62 8.77 -17.34 -20.51
N ASP A 63 8.83 -18.62 -20.84
CA ASP A 63 8.80 -19.10 -22.23
C ASP A 63 7.43 -18.95 -22.88
N THR A 64 6.37 -18.74 -22.09
CA THR A 64 5.02 -18.50 -22.59
C THR A 64 4.67 -17.01 -22.57
N GLN A 65 3.92 -16.57 -23.58
CA GLN A 65 3.38 -15.20 -23.63
C GLN A 65 2.50 -14.91 -22.40
N GLN A 66 1.79 -15.92 -21.90
CA GLN A 66 0.96 -15.83 -20.71
C GLN A 66 1.80 -15.54 -19.45
N ALA A 67 2.90 -16.25 -19.24
CA ALA A 67 3.79 -16.00 -18.10
C ALA A 67 4.38 -14.59 -18.13
N LYS A 68 4.75 -14.09 -19.32
CA LYS A 68 5.22 -12.70 -19.49
C LYS A 68 4.16 -11.67 -19.11
N GLN A 69 2.91 -11.89 -19.55
CA GLN A 69 1.80 -11.01 -19.20
C GLN A 69 1.51 -11.02 -17.69
N SER A 70 1.47 -12.21 -17.08
CA SER A 70 1.28 -12.36 -15.63
C SER A 70 2.35 -11.63 -14.82
N LEU A 71 3.62 -11.72 -15.25
CA LEU A 71 4.72 -10.99 -14.61
C LEU A 71 4.58 -9.47 -14.75
N ALA A 72 4.22 -8.97 -15.94
CA ALA A 72 3.97 -7.55 -16.15
C ALA A 72 2.82 -7.03 -15.26
N ASP A 73 1.75 -7.81 -15.13
CA ASP A 73 0.64 -7.50 -14.25
C ASP A 73 1.07 -7.45 -12.78
N ILE A 74 1.88 -8.41 -12.32
CA ILE A 74 2.44 -8.44 -10.95
C ILE A 74 3.28 -7.18 -10.69
N GLN A 75 4.19 -6.83 -11.61
CA GLN A 75 5.03 -5.64 -11.49
C GLN A 75 4.20 -4.36 -11.41
N ALA A 76 3.16 -4.25 -12.24
CA ALA A 76 2.25 -3.10 -12.20
C ALA A 76 1.50 -3.01 -10.86
N ARG A 77 1.00 -4.13 -10.33
CA ARG A 77 0.33 -4.15 -9.01
C ARG A 77 1.29 -3.81 -7.87
N HIS A 78 2.52 -4.30 -7.91
CA HIS A 78 3.55 -3.97 -6.93
C HIS A 78 3.86 -2.46 -6.94
N ALA A 79 3.99 -1.86 -8.11
CA ALA A 79 4.18 -0.41 -8.23
C ALA A 79 2.98 0.39 -7.67
N ASP A 80 1.75 -0.11 -7.84
CA ASP A 80 0.56 0.51 -7.26
C ASP A 80 0.57 0.41 -5.72
N ILE A 81 1.01 -0.72 -5.15
CA ILE A 81 1.20 -0.88 -3.68
C ILE A 81 2.24 0.11 -3.15
N ILE A 82 3.38 0.26 -3.81
CA ILE A 82 4.42 1.22 -3.40
C ILE A 82 3.87 2.66 -3.37
N LYS A 83 3.10 3.06 -4.40
CA LYS A 83 2.46 4.38 -4.44
C LYS A 83 1.48 4.57 -3.29
N LEU A 84 0.72 3.52 -2.99
CA LEU A 84 -0.23 3.53 -1.88
C LEU A 84 0.47 3.74 -0.54
N GLU A 85 1.53 2.98 -0.27
CA GLU A 85 2.29 3.05 0.97
C GLU A 85 2.95 4.42 1.15
N ASN A 86 3.42 5.03 0.05
CA ASN A 86 3.92 6.41 0.09
C ASN A 86 2.80 7.40 0.42
N SER A 87 1.62 7.25 -0.17
CA SER A 87 0.47 8.12 0.14
C SER A 87 -0.03 7.97 1.58
N ILE A 88 0.00 6.77 2.15
CA ILE A 88 -0.29 6.52 3.57
C ILE A 88 0.73 7.22 4.46
N ARG A 89 2.02 7.18 4.09
CA ARG A 89 3.09 7.86 4.83
C ARG A 89 2.91 9.38 4.81
N GLU A 90 2.63 9.97 3.66
CA GLU A 90 2.34 11.41 3.53
C GLU A 90 1.12 11.82 4.38
N MET A 91 0.08 10.98 4.39
CA MET A 91 -1.08 11.18 5.25
C MET A 91 -0.72 11.18 6.73
N HIS A 92 0.09 10.21 7.17
CA HIS A 92 0.55 10.11 8.54
C HIS A 92 1.35 11.35 8.95
N ASP A 93 2.23 11.85 8.08
CA ASP A 93 3.01 13.06 8.34
C ASP A 93 2.09 14.29 8.50
N MET A 94 1.06 14.43 7.65
CA MET A 94 0.04 15.48 7.83
C MET A 94 -0.71 15.37 9.16
N PHE A 95 -0.99 14.15 9.64
CA PHE A 95 -1.61 13.94 10.95
C PHE A 95 -0.71 14.36 12.11
N ILE A 96 0.60 14.09 12.01
CA ILE A 96 1.59 14.54 13.01
C ILE A 96 1.66 16.06 13.04
N ASP A 97 1.82 16.70 11.87
CA ASP A 97 1.90 18.16 11.77
C ASP A 97 0.65 18.83 12.34
N MET A 98 -0.52 18.26 12.08
CA MET A 98 -1.80 18.72 12.63
C MET A 98 -1.85 18.58 14.16
N THR A 99 -1.36 17.48 14.70
CA THR A 99 -1.32 17.25 16.16
C THR A 99 -0.42 18.30 16.84
N ILE A 100 0.77 18.54 16.28
CA ILE A 100 1.71 19.57 16.77
C ILE A 100 1.09 20.98 16.70
N LEU A 101 0.37 21.29 15.62
CA LEU A 101 -0.28 22.60 15.45
C LEU A 101 -1.41 22.82 16.48
N ILE A 102 -2.14 21.76 16.84
CA ILE A 102 -3.18 21.81 17.89
C ILE A 102 -2.56 21.99 19.27
N GLU A 103 -1.48 21.28 19.59
CA GLU A 103 -0.75 21.42 20.85
C GLU A 103 -0.23 22.86 21.04
N ASN A 104 0.41 23.42 20.01
CA ASN A 104 0.89 24.80 20.03
C ASN A 104 -0.25 25.85 20.13
N GLN A 105 -1.41 25.59 19.52
CA GLN A 105 -2.60 26.45 19.69
C GLN A 105 -3.24 26.30 21.08
N GLY A 106 -3.17 25.12 21.69
CA GLY A 106 -3.62 24.87 23.06
C GLY A 106 -2.86 25.69 24.10
N GLU A 107 -1.57 25.95 23.90
CA GLU A 107 -0.77 26.84 24.76
C GLU A 107 -1.18 28.32 24.66
N THR A 108 -1.72 28.75 23.51
CA THR A 108 -2.16 30.15 23.32
C THR A 108 -3.59 30.38 23.82
N ILE A 109 -4.44 29.34 23.81
CA ILE A 109 -5.84 29.42 24.27
C ILE A 109 -5.97 29.33 25.80
N ASN A 110 -5.01 28.71 26.49
CA ASN A 110 -4.96 28.67 27.97
C ASN A 110 -4.36 29.92 28.64
N ARG A 111 -4.14 31.02 27.88
CA ARG A 111 -3.83 32.36 28.42
C ARG A 111 -4.95 33.35 28.10
N ILE A 112 -6.19 33.04 28.46
CA ILE A 112 -7.27 34.01 28.67
C ILE A 112 -8.09 33.59 29.88
#